data_AF-A0A6G1A9Y0-F1
#
_entry.id   AF-A0A6G1A9Y0-F1
#
_cell.length_a   1.000
_cell.length_b   1.000
_cell.length_c   1.000
_cell.angle_alpha   90.00
_cell.angle_beta   90.00
_cell.angle_gamma   90.00
#
_symmetry.space_group_name_H-M   'P 1'
#
loop_
_entity.id
_entity.type
_entity.pdbx_description
1 polymer ?
#
loop_
_entity_poly.entity_id
_entity_poly.type
_entity_poly.pdbx_seq_one_letter_code
_entity_poly.pdbx_strand_id
1 'polypeptide(L)'
;LGRILPPAPGPGPRPHLVITEQPKQRGMRFRYECEGRSAGSILGESSTEASKTLPAIELRDCGGLREVEVTACLVWKDWPHRVHPHSLVGKDCTDGVCRVRLRPHVSPRHSFNNLGIQCVRKKEIEAAIERKIQLGIDPYNAGSLKNHQEVDMNVVRICFQASYRDQQGQMRRMDPVLSEPVYDKKSTNTSELRICRINKESGPCTGGEELYLLCDKVQKEDISVVFSRASWEGRADFSQADVHRQIAIVFKTPPYEDLEIVEPVTVNVFLQRLTDGVCSEPLPFTYLPRDHDSYGVDKKRKRGMPDVLGELNSSDPHGIESKRRRKKPAFLDHFLPNHGSGPFLPPSALLQDTDFFPGPVSLPGLEPPGGPDLLDESFAYDDATAPTLFTMLDMLPPAPPLASAVTGNGAAVPTVGEPSGPEPMTLDSYQAPGPGDGGTASLVGSNMFPNQYREVGFGGGLLSPGPEAT
;
A
#
# COMPACT_ATOMS: atom_id res chain seq x y z
N LEU A 1 38.18 47.63 -45.60
CA LEU A 1 36.85 46.99 -45.49
C LEU A 1 37.03 45.48 -45.40
N GLY A 2 37.26 44.94 -44.20
CA GLY A 2 37.32 43.49 -44.00
C GLY A 2 35.90 42.93 -43.91
N ARG A 3 35.58 41.90 -44.70
CA ARG A 3 34.31 41.18 -44.57
C ARG A 3 34.34 40.37 -43.28
N ILE A 4 33.55 40.81 -42.29
CA ILE A 4 33.24 40.01 -41.11
C ILE A 4 32.41 38.81 -41.59
N LEU A 5 32.95 37.59 -41.52
CA LEU A 5 32.11 36.40 -41.63
C LEU A 5 31.16 36.38 -40.43
N PRO A 6 29.88 36.01 -40.61
CA PRO A 6 29.02 35.75 -39.47
C PRO A 6 29.62 34.63 -38.61
N PRO A 7 29.48 34.67 -37.27
CA PRO A 7 29.91 33.57 -36.44
C PRO A 7 29.22 32.29 -36.89
N ALA A 8 29.97 31.18 -36.92
CA ALA A 8 29.37 29.88 -37.21
C ALA A 8 28.20 29.65 -36.25
N PRO A 9 27.02 29.18 -36.75
CA PRO A 9 25.91 28.90 -35.88
C PRO A 9 26.37 27.88 -34.84
N GLY A 10 26.18 28.21 -33.55
CA GLY A 10 26.43 27.26 -32.47
C GLY A 10 25.65 25.97 -32.71
N PRO A 11 26.07 24.84 -32.12
CA PRO A 11 25.38 23.57 -32.31
C PRO A 11 23.89 23.75 -31.98
N GLY A 12 23.04 23.63 -33.00
CA GLY A 12 21.60 23.80 -32.85
C GLY A 12 21.06 22.83 -31.80
N PRO A 13 19.90 23.15 -31.20
CA PRO A 13 19.35 22.35 -30.12
C PRO A 13 19.22 20.89 -30.57
N ARG A 14 19.73 19.97 -29.74
CA ARG A 14 19.78 18.54 -30.08
C ARG A 14 18.40 17.91 -29.89
N PRO A 15 17.93 17.08 -30.84
CA PRO A 15 16.64 16.43 -30.72
C PRO A 15 16.65 15.51 -29.50
N HIS A 16 15.65 15.65 -28.64
CA HIS A 16 15.56 14.90 -27.38
C HIS A 16 14.11 14.51 -27.09
N LEU A 17 13.95 13.46 -26.28
CA LEU A 17 12.66 12.96 -25.83
C LEU A 17 12.36 13.49 -24.42
N VAL A 18 11.10 13.80 -24.14
CA VAL A 18 10.63 14.19 -22.80
C VAL A 18 9.34 13.44 -22.47
N ILE A 19 9.19 12.98 -21.23
CA ILE A 19 7.90 12.47 -20.72
C ILE A 19 7.04 13.68 -20.32
N THR A 20 5.86 13.82 -20.93
CA THR A 20 4.92 14.91 -20.66
C THR A 20 3.81 14.55 -19.68
N GLU A 21 3.52 13.26 -19.54
CA GLU A 21 2.64 12.69 -18.52
C GLU A 21 3.31 11.41 -18.02
N GLN A 22 3.78 11.40 -16.77
CA GLN A 22 4.37 10.21 -16.14
C GLN A 22 3.33 9.11 -15.96
N PRO A 23 3.71 7.82 -15.89
CA PRO A 23 2.79 6.77 -15.49
C PRO A 23 2.45 6.91 -14.01
N LYS A 24 1.19 6.64 -13.65
CA LYS A 24 0.74 6.61 -12.26
C LYS A 24 1.51 5.55 -11.50
N GLN A 25 2.26 5.97 -10.50
CA GLN A 25 3.21 5.11 -9.79
C GLN A 25 2.52 3.94 -9.09
N ARG A 26 1.32 4.13 -8.53
CA ARG A 26 0.57 3.09 -7.82
C ARG A 26 -0.85 2.96 -8.36
N GLY A 27 -1.55 1.90 -7.94
CA GLY A 27 -2.91 1.61 -8.39
C GLY A 27 -3.01 0.64 -9.59
N MET A 28 -1.93 0.46 -10.36
CA MET A 28 -1.87 -0.53 -11.44
C MET A 28 -1.59 -1.94 -10.89
N ARG A 29 -2.32 -2.97 -11.36
CA ARG A 29 -2.04 -4.37 -11.02
C ARG A 29 -1.33 -5.06 -12.17
N PHE A 30 -0.20 -5.72 -11.88
CA PHE A 30 0.47 -6.57 -12.87
C PHE A 30 -0.28 -7.90 -13.03
N ARG A 31 -0.27 -8.46 -14.24
CA ARG A 31 -1.09 -9.62 -14.61
C ARG A 31 -0.25 -10.75 -15.18
N TYR A 32 -0.45 -11.96 -14.67
CA TYR A 32 0.14 -13.15 -15.31
C TYR A 32 -0.59 -13.45 -16.62
N GLU A 33 0.15 -13.99 -17.60
CA GLU A 33 -0.41 -14.47 -18.87
C GLU A 33 -1.58 -15.44 -18.67
N CYS A 34 -1.46 -16.35 -17.69
CA CYS A 34 -2.49 -17.32 -17.36
C CYS A 34 -3.77 -16.73 -16.71
N GLU A 35 -3.86 -15.42 -16.45
CA GLU A 35 -5.11 -14.80 -15.97
C GLU A 35 -6.19 -14.68 -17.06
N GLY A 36 -5.86 -14.88 -18.34
CA GLY A 36 -6.83 -14.92 -19.44
C GLY A 36 -7.60 -13.61 -19.67
N ARG A 37 -7.05 -12.48 -19.23
CA ARG A 37 -7.63 -11.14 -19.33
C ARG A 37 -6.60 -10.17 -19.90
N SER A 38 -7.04 -9.04 -20.45
CA SER A 38 -6.13 -7.95 -20.79
C SER A 38 -5.36 -7.49 -19.53
N ALA A 39 -4.11 -7.06 -19.72
CA ALA A 39 -3.23 -6.70 -18.60
C ALA A 39 -3.61 -5.38 -17.89
N GLY A 40 -4.77 -4.79 -18.20
CA GLY A 40 -5.15 -3.44 -17.81
C GLY A 40 -4.50 -2.36 -18.69
N SER A 41 -4.68 -1.10 -18.30
CA SER A 41 -3.93 0.03 -18.86
C SER A 41 -3.31 0.81 -17.71
N ILE A 42 -2.03 1.12 -17.83
CA ILE A 42 -1.36 2.14 -17.03
C ILE A 42 -2.06 3.47 -17.30
N LEU A 43 -2.32 4.24 -16.25
CA LEU A 43 -2.89 5.58 -16.31
C LEU A 43 -1.77 6.62 -16.18
N GLY A 44 -2.04 7.86 -16.56
CA GLY A 44 -1.16 8.99 -16.28
C GLY A 44 -1.18 9.36 -14.79
N GLU A 45 -0.11 10.00 -14.31
CA GLU A 45 0.03 10.46 -12.93
C GLU A 45 -1.08 11.43 -12.51
N SER A 46 -1.49 12.34 -13.41
CA SER A 46 -2.60 13.28 -13.17
C SER A 46 -4.00 12.64 -13.31
N SER A 47 -4.09 11.32 -13.55
CA SER A 47 -5.35 10.63 -13.77
C SER A 47 -6.20 10.57 -12.51
N THR A 48 -7.41 11.12 -12.62
CA THR A 48 -8.46 11.14 -11.61
C THR A 48 -9.60 10.17 -11.95
N GLU A 49 -10.59 10.04 -11.07
CA GLU A 49 -11.80 9.26 -11.35
C GLU A 49 -12.66 9.88 -12.45
N ALA A 50 -12.77 11.22 -12.46
CA ALA A 50 -13.56 11.98 -13.44
C ALA A 50 -12.84 12.17 -14.79
N SER A 51 -11.52 12.33 -14.80
CA SER A 51 -10.72 12.54 -16.01
C SER A 51 -9.52 11.60 -16.03
N LYS A 52 -9.52 10.67 -16.99
CA LYS A 52 -8.47 9.66 -17.14
C LYS A 52 -7.40 10.13 -18.12
N THR A 53 -6.19 10.35 -17.62
CA THR A 53 -5.00 10.59 -18.44
C THR A 53 -4.24 9.28 -18.67
N LEU A 54 -3.32 9.30 -19.62
CA LEU A 54 -2.51 8.15 -20.04
C LEU A 54 -1.06 8.59 -20.22
N PRO A 55 -0.05 7.72 -19.96
CA PRO A 55 1.36 8.08 -20.09
C PRO A 55 1.65 8.68 -21.46
N ALA A 56 2.39 9.79 -21.50
CA ALA A 56 2.61 10.56 -22.73
C ALA A 56 4.03 11.08 -22.84
N ILE A 57 4.50 11.19 -24.07
CA ILE A 57 5.84 11.63 -24.45
C ILE A 57 5.78 12.71 -25.53
N GLU A 58 6.84 13.49 -25.63
CA GLU A 58 7.02 14.55 -26.61
C GLU A 58 8.44 14.58 -27.16
N LEU A 59 8.56 14.64 -28.49
CA LEU A 59 9.81 14.86 -29.19
C LEU A 59 10.07 16.36 -29.35
N ARG A 60 11.18 16.85 -28.77
CA ARG A 60 11.59 18.24 -28.81
C ARG A 60 12.78 18.44 -29.73
N ASP A 61 12.91 19.63 -30.30
CA ASP A 61 13.98 20.04 -31.23
C ASP A 61 14.13 19.13 -32.47
N CYS A 62 13.05 18.44 -32.84
CA CYS A 62 13.00 17.47 -33.94
C CYS A 62 12.58 18.05 -35.30
N GLY A 63 12.64 19.38 -35.49
CA GLY A 63 12.06 20.07 -36.66
C GLY A 63 12.64 19.65 -38.03
N GLY A 64 13.84 19.08 -38.05
CA GLY A 64 14.47 18.52 -39.27
C GLY A 64 14.23 17.02 -39.51
N LEU A 65 13.51 16.33 -38.61
CA LEU A 65 13.35 14.87 -38.65
C LEU A 65 12.02 14.47 -39.30
N ARG A 66 12.10 13.57 -40.30
CA ARG A 66 10.91 13.04 -40.99
C ARG A 66 10.14 12.06 -40.12
N GLU A 67 10.83 11.10 -39.53
CA GLU A 67 10.24 10.02 -38.72
C GLU A 67 11.22 9.64 -37.60
N VAL A 68 10.65 9.35 -36.43
CA VAL A 68 11.35 8.91 -35.22
C VAL A 68 10.62 7.69 -34.68
N GLU A 69 11.33 6.58 -34.49
CA GLU A 69 10.80 5.37 -33.86
C GLU A 69 11.15 5.39 -32.38
N VAL A 70 10.11 5.39 -31.53
CA VAL A 70 10.25 5.31 -30.07
C VAL A 70 9.93 3.89 -29.62
N THR A 71 10.87 3.28 -28.91
CA THR A 71 10.70 1.99 -28.23
C THR A 71 10.57 2.23 -26.73
N ALA A 72 9.51 1.69 -26.11
CA ALA A 72 9.36 1.62 -24.67
C ALA A 72 9.56 0.18 -24.19
N CYS A 73 10.29 0.00 -23.09
CA CYS A 73 10.51 -1.31 -22.46
C CYS A 73 10.57 -1.20 -20.93
N LEU A 74 10.40 -2.31 -20.21
CA LEU A 74 10.55 -2.33 -18.75
C LEU A 74 12.01 -2.55 -18.34
N VAL A 75 12.46 -1.77 -17.37
CA VAL A 75 13.78 -1.86 -16.74
C VAL A 75 13.66 -1.84 -15.22
N TRP A 76 14.75 -2.20 -14.54
CA TRP A 76 14.85 -2.13 -13.08
C TRP A 76 14.73 -0.69 -12.57
N LYS A 77 14.11 -0.53 -11.40
CA LYS A 77 13.98 0.76 -10.70
C LYS A 77 15.34 1.41 -10.46
N ASP A 78 16.28 0.65 -9.92
CA ASP A 78 17.59 1.12 -9.47
C ASP A 78 18.69 0.84 -10.50
N TRP A 79 19.82 1.57 -10.39
CA TRP A 79 20.97 1.41 -11.29
C TRP A 79 21.55 -0.01 -11.16
N PRO A 80 21.94 -0.70 -12.26
CA PRO A 80 22.20 -0.18 -13.61
C PRO A 80 21.02 -0.29 -14.60
N HIS A 81 19.76 -0.27 -14.13
CA HIS A 81 18.56 -0.26 -14.99
C HIS A 81 18.55 -1.40 -16.03
N ARG A 82 18.91 -2.61 -15.60
CA ARG A 82 18.85 -3.83 -16.42
C ARG A 82 17.45 -4.03 -16.99
N VAL A 83 17.34 -4.72 -18.12
CA VAL A 83 16.03 -5.12 -18.67
C VAL A 83 15.25 -5.94 -17.63
N HIS A 84 13.99 -5.58 -17.42
CA HIS A 84 13.13 -6.26 -16.45
C HIS A 84 12.50 -7.52 -17.09
N PRO A 85 12.33 -8.64 -16.36
CA PRO A 85 11.71 -9.85 -16.90
C PRO A 85 10.25 -9.64 -17.33
N HIS A 86 9.45 -8.88 -16.57
CA HIS A 86 8.07 -8.48 -16.97
C HIS A 86 8.04 -7.75 -18.30
N SER A 87 6.93 -7.86 -19.03
CA SER A 87 6.77 -7.38 -20.41
C SER A 87 5.70 -6.29 -20.52
N LEU A 88 5.94 -5.29 -21.38
CA LEU A 88 4.86 -4.42 -21.86
C LEU A 88 3.99 -5.19 -22.85
N VAL A 89 2.68 -5.13 -22.64
CA VAL A 89 1.68 -5.73 -23.53
C VAL A 89 0.56 -4.73 -23.76
N GLY A 90 -0.10 -4.78 -24.91
CA GLY A 90 -1.09 -3.76 -25.28
C GLY A 90 -1.12 -3.50 -26.77
N LYS A 91 -1.62 -2.32 -27.14
CA LYS A 91 -1.53 -1.83 -28.51
C LYS A 91 -0.07 -1.55 -28.87
N ASP A 92 0.32 -1.86 -30.10
CA ASP A 92 1.65 -1.58 -30.66
C ASP A 92 2.80 -2.22 -29.83
N CYS A 93 2.51 -3.30 -29.08
CA CYS A 93 3.45 -4.06 -28.26
C CYS A 93 3.79 -5.42 -28.91
N THR A 94 5.09 -5.72 -29.04
CA THR A 94 5.64 -6.98 -29.55
C THR A 94 6.83 -7.40 -28.68
N ASP A 95 6.96 -8.69 -28.36
CA ASP A 95 8.08 -9.24 -27.57
C ASP A 95 8.37 -8.55 -26.23
N GLY A 96 7.34 -7.95 -25.63
CA GLY A 96 7.42 -7.24 -24.35
C GLY A 96 7.90 -5.78 -24.43
N VAL A 97 7.98 -5.21 -25.64
CA VAL A 97 8.27 -3.78 -25.88
C VAL A 97 7.18 -3.13 -26.71
N CYS A 98 6.88 -1.86 -26.42
CA CYS A 98 6.00 -1.04 -27.25
C CYS A 98 6.84 -0.28 -28.28
N ARG A 99 6.44 -0.26 -29.56
CA ARG A 99 7.15 0.47 -30.63
C ARG A 99 6.19 1.35 -31.40
N VAL A 100 6.44 2.66 -31.39
CA VAL A 100 5.59 3.66 -32.04
C VAL A 100 6.40 4.57 -32.95
N ARG A 101 5.85 4.92 -34.11
CA ARG A 101 6.50 5.84 -35.07
C ARG A 101 5.83 7.19 -35.03
N LEU A 102 6.64 8.22 -34.75
CA LEU A 102 6.21 9.60 -34.63
C LEU A 102 6.75 10.40 -35.80
N ARG A 103 5.92 11.34 -36.27
CA ARG A 103 6.26 12.30 -37.32
C ARG A 103 6.26 13.68 -36.67
N PRO A 104 7.43 14.20 -36.23
CA PRO A 104 7.52 15.43 -35.44
C PRO A 104 6.85 16.66 -36.08
N HIS A 105 6.81 16.68 -37.42
CA HIS A 105 6.18 17.72 -38.23
C HIS A 105 4.63 17.65 -38.30
N VAL A 106 4.00 16.55 -37.85
CA VAL A 106 2.54 16.40 -37.76
C VAL A 106 2.09 16.36 -36.31
N SER A 107 2.69 15.49 -35.51
CA SER A 107 2.49 15.41 -34.06
C SER A 107 3.80 14.97 -33.41
N PRO A 108 4.50 15.84 -32.66
CA PRO A 108 5.64 15.46 -31.85
C PRO A 108 5.23 14.71 -30.57
N ARG A 109 3.94 14.72 -30.22
CA ARG A 109 3.38 14.09 -29.02
C ARG A 109 2.76 12.73 -29.31
N HIS A 110 2.88 11.83 -28.33
CA HIS A 110 2.23 10.52 -28.32
C HIS A 110 1.71 10.19 -26.91
N SER A 111 0.57 9.51 -26.84
CA SER A 111 -0.01 9.00 -25.59
C SER A 111 -0.27 7.50 -25.74
N PHE A 112 0.24 6.72 -24.79
CA PHE A 112 0.22 5.25 -24.84
C PHE A 112 -1.11 4.72 -24.31
N ASN A 113 -1.99 4.27 -25.20
CA ASN A 113 -3.27 3.68 -24.83
C ASN A 113 -3.20 2.15 -24.70
N ASN A 114 -3.95 1.62 -23.72
CA ASN A 114 -4.04 0.18 -23.45
C ASN A 114 -2.68 -0.50 -23.15
N LEU A 115 -1.73 0.25 -22.59
CA LEU A 115 -0.42 -0.27 -22.21
C LEU A 115 -0.50 -0.93 -20.83
N GLY A 116 -0.36 -2.24 -20.76
CA GLY A 116 -0.38 -3.04 -19.53
C GLY A 116 0.95 -3.75 -19.24
N ILE A 117 1.07 -4.29 -18.03
CA ILE A 117 2.28 -4.99 -17.56
C ILE A 117 1.95 -6.46 -17.33
N GLN A 118 2.56 -7.33 -18.14
CA GLN A 118 2.48 -8.77 -18.00
C GLN A 118 3.64 -9.25 -17.12
N CYS A 119 3.31 -9.79 -15.94
CA CYS A 119 4.31 -10.34 -15.03
C CYS A 119 4.59 -11.82 -15.28
N VAL A 120 5.86 -12.20 -15.14
CA VAL A 120 6.33 -13.59 -15.30
C VAL A 120 6.49 -14.26 -13.92
N ARG A 121 6.52 -15.60 -13.87
CA ARG A 121 6.75 -16.34 -12.63
C ARG A 121 8.25 -16.36 -12.30
N LYS A 122 8.63 -16.58 -11.03
CA LYS A 122 10.04 -16.61 -10.61
C LYS A 122 10.91 -17.55 -11.46
N LYS A 123 10.40 -18.74 -11.80
CA LYS A 123 11.06 -19.73 -12.67
C LYS A 123 11.26 -19.31 -14.14
N GLU A 124 10.67 -18.18 -14.57
CA GLU A 124 10.73 -17.66 -15.94
C GLU A 124 11.62 -16.42 -16.05
N ILE A 125 12.13 -15.88 -14.93
CA ILE A 125 12.90 -14.62 -14.90
C ILE A 125 14.10 -14.67 -15.85
N GLU A 126 14.95 -15.70 -15.73
CA GLU A 126 16.18 -15.83 -16.51
C GLU A 126 15.89 -15.96 -18.01
N ALA A 127 14.99 -16.87 -18.38
CA ALA A 127 14.56 -17.08 -19.77
C ALA A 127 13.89 -15.84 -20.39
N ALA A 128 13.16 -15.03 -19.60
CA ALA A 128 12.53 -13.81 -20.06
C ALA A 128 13.54 -12.66 -20.29
N ILE A 129 14.57 -12.54 -19.43
CA ILE A 129 15.68 -11.59 -19.60
C ILE A 129 16.51 -11.98 -20.81
N GLU A 130 16.92 -13.25 -20.90
CA GLU A 130 17.79 -13.76 -21.96
C GLU A 130 17.15 -13.59 -23.35
N ARG A 131 15.85 -13.89 -23.48
CA ARG A 131 15.10 -13.63 -24.73
C ARG A 131 15.15 -12.16 -25.16
N LYS A 132 15.05 -11.21 -24.23
CA LYS A 132 15.09 -9.77 -24.54
C LYS A 132 16.47 -9.33 -24.98
N ILE A 133 17.53 -9.85 -24.34
CA ILE A 133 18.92 -9.58 -24.73
C ILE A 133 19.19 -10.12 -26.14
N GLN A 134 18.73 -11.32 -26.47
CA GLN A 134 18.83 -11.91 -27.82
C GLN A 134 18.11 -11.09 -28.90
N LEU A 135 17.04 -10.38 -28.53
CA LEU A 135 16.33 -9.43 -29.39
C LEU A 135 16.96 -8.02 -29.43
N GLY A 136 18.10 -7.81 -28.76
CA GLY A 136 18.79 -6.52 -28.68
C GLY A 136 18.09 -5.48 -27.78
N ILE A 137 17.24 -5.93 -26.86
CA ILE A 137 16.45 -5.09 -25.95
C ILE A 137 17.20 -4.96 -24.61
N ASP A 138 18.26 -4.16 -24.61
CA ASP A 138 18.97 -3.72 -23.41
C ASP A 138 19.30 -2.22 -23.52
N PRO A 139 18.50 -1.32 -22.92
CA PRO A 139 18.66 0.12 -23.13
C PRO A 139 19.98 0.71 -22.64
N TYR A 140 20.60 0.07 -21.65
CA TYR A 140 21.81 0.54 -20.97
C TYR A 140 23.03 -0.38 -21.22
N ASN A 141 22.89 -1.42 -22.04
CA ASN A 141 23.88 -2.48 -22.23
C ASN A 141 24.38 -3.05 -20.89
N ALA A 142 23.51 -3.15 -19.89
CA ALA A 142 23.85 -3.61 -18.55
C ALA A 142 24.16 -5.13 -18.51
N GLY A 143 23.71 -5.88 -19.52
CA GLY A 143 23.98 -7.29 -19.73
C GLY A 143 23.11 -8.23 -18.90
N SER A 144 23.28 -9.53 -19.17
CA SER A 144 22.49 -10.60 -18.55
C SER A 144 22.75 -10.74 -17.05
N LEU A 145 21.75 -11.26 -16.34
CA LEU A 145 21.72 -11.36 -14.90
C LEU A 145 22.28 -12.72 -14.45
N LYS A 146 23.26 -12.73 -13.53
CA LYS A 146 23.81 -13.97 -12.97
C LYS A 146 23.03 -14.52 -11.77
N ASN A 147 22.16 -13.72 -11.15
CA ASN A 147 21.39 -14.10 -9.98
C ASN A 147 19.97 -13.52 -10.05
N HIS A 148 18.98 -14.36 -10.37
CA HIS A 148 17.57 -13.94 -10.50
C HIS A 148 16.90 -13.50 -9.19
N GLN A 149 17.56 -13.69 -8.03
CA GLN A 149 17.00 -13.32 -6.73
C GLN A 149 17.01 -11.81 -6.45
N GLU A 150 17.82 -11.05 -7.19
CA GLU A 150 17.97 -9.59 -7.03
C GLU A 150 16.83 -8.78 -7.70
N VAL A 151 15.96 -9.41 -8.49
CA VAL A 151 14.88 -8.71 -9.20
C VAL A 151 13.71 -8.42 -8.26
N ASP A 152 13.42 -7.14 -8.00
CA ASP A 152 12.16 -6.74 -7.37
C ASP A 152 11.00 -6.85 -8.38
N MET A 153 10.28 -7.97 -8.30
CA MET A 153 9.14 -8.28 -9.16
C MET A 153 7.92 -7.38 -8.93
N ASN A 154 7.94 -6.50 -7.91
CA ASN A 154 6.84 -5.62 -7.54
C ASN A 154 6.98 -4.19 -8.09
N VAL A 155 8.11 -3.83 -8.70
CA VAL A 155 8.36 -2.48 -9.23
C VAL A 155 9.11 -2.51 -10.57
N VAL A 156 8.73 -1.63 -11.49
CA VAL A 156 9.40 -1.45 -12.77
C VAL A 156 9.55 0.03 -13.10
N ARG A 157 10.53 0.39 -13.93
CA ARG A 157 10.53 1.67 -14.66
C ARG A 157 10.31 1.42 -16.14
N ILE A 158 9.66 2.36 -16.82
CA ILE A 158 9.54 2.35 -18.28
C ILE A 158 10.72 3.16 -18.83
N CYS A 159 11.55 2.53 -19.66
CA CYS A 159 12.61 3.20 -20.40
C CYS A 159 12.11 3.48 -21.82
N PHE A 160 12.17 4.74 -22.23
CA PHE A 160 11.85 5.19 -23.57
C PHE A 160 13.14 5.52 -24.34
N GLN A 161 13.35 4.86 -25.48
CA GLN A 161 14.45 5.10 -26.40
C GLN A 161 13.91 5.61 -27.72
N ALA A 162 14.38 6.78 -28.18
CA ALA A 162 14.04 7.31 -29.49
C ALA A 162 15.19 7.10 -30.48
N SER A 163 14.88 6.61 -31.68
CA SER A 163 15.82 6.46 -32.78
C SER A 163 15.30 7.08 -34.06
N TYR A 164 16.19 7.63 -34.87
CA TYR A 164 15.83 8.37 -36.09
C TYR A 164 16.91 8.19 -37.15
N ARG A 165 16.55 8.46 -38.41
CA ARG A 165 17.54 8.59 -39.50
C ARG A 165 17.93 10.05 -39.66
N ASP A 166 19.23 10.33 -39.65
CA ASP A 166 19.74 11.66 -39.94
C ASP A 166 19.71 11.96 -41.47
N GLN A 167 20.15 13.17 -41.85
CA GLN A 167 20.16 13.61 -43.25
C GLN A 167 21.10 12.76 -44.15
N GLN A 168 22.03 12.01 -43.56
CA GLN A 168 22.94 11.09 -44.25
C GLN A 168 22.38 9.66 -44.31
N GLY A 169 21.17 9.44 -43.79
CA GLY A 169 20.52 8.14 -43.69
C GLY A 169 21.02 7.25 -42.56
N GLN A 170 21.98 7.73 -41.73
CA GLN A 170 22.52 6.98 -40.62
C GLN A 170 21.53 6.93 -39.46
N MET A 171 21.45 5.77 -38.79
CA MET A 171 20.59 5.62 -37.61
C MET A 171 21.28 6.25 -36.39
N ARG A 172 20.59 7.21 -35.78
CA ARG A 172 20.99 7.89 -34.55
C ARG A 172 20.00 7.51 -33.44
N ARG A 173 20.49 7.50 -32.20
CA ARG A 173 19.67 7.33 -30.99
C ARG A 173 19.77 8.61 -30.16
N MET A 174 18.66 8.96 -29.52
CA MET A 174 18.62 9.95 -28.44
C MET A 174 18.96 9.26 -27.12
N ASP A 175 19.30 10.04 -26.10
CA ASP A 175 19.54 9.51 -24.76
C ASP A 175 18.25 8.85 -24.19
N PRO A 176 18.34 7.68 -23.54
CA PRO A 176 17.17 7.02 -22.95
C PRO A 176 16.55 7.83 -21.82
N VAL A 177 15.21 7.85 -21.75
CA VAL A 177 14.46 8.56 -20.70
C VAL A 177 13.72 7.55 -19.83
N LEU A 178 13.90 7.62 -18.52
CA LEU A 178 13.19 6.78 -17.56
C LEU A 178 11.93 7.46 -17.03
N SER A 179 10.86 6.68 -16.87
CA SER A 179 9.69 7.07 -16.11
C SER A 179 9.95 7.03 -14.60
N GLU A 180 9.02 7.61 -13.83
CA GLU A 180 8.89 7.24 -12.42
C GLU A 180 8.53 5.74 -12.25
N PRO A 181 8.86 5.13 -11.09
CA PRO A 181 8.59 3.72 -10.87
C PRO A 181 7.09 3.42 -10.84
N VAL A 182 6.70 2.31 -11.46
CA VAL A 182 5.35 1.75 -11.39
C VAL A 182 5.39 0.52 -10.48
N TYR A 183 4.52 0.50 -9.48
CA TYR A 183 4.44 -0.48 -8.41
C TYR A 183 3.21 -1.38 -8.57
N ASP A 184 3.33 -2.68 -8.30
CA ASP A 184 2.21 -3.63 -8.39
C ASP A 184 1.24 -3.45 -7.21
N LYS A 185 0.00 -3.07 -7.51
CA LYS A 185 -1.12 -3.02 -6.56
C LYS A 185 -1.40 -4.36 -5.88
N LYS A 186 -1.03 -5.50 -6.48
CA LYS A 186 -1.25 -6.82 -5.87
C LYS A 186 -0.32 -7.10 -4.69
N SER A 187 0.82 -6.40 -4.58
CA SER A 187 1.80 -6.61 -3.52
C SER A 187 1.56 -5.67 -2.35
N THR A 188 1.47 -6.23 -1.14
CA THR A 188 1.20 -5.49 0.12
C THR A 188 2.33 -4.54 0.52
N ASN A 189 3.56 -4.81 0.07
CA ASN A 189 4.72 -3.95 0.30
C ASN A 189 4.67 -2.67 -0.55
N THR A 190 3.91 -2.67 -1.65
CA THR A 190 3.95 -1.60 -2.65
C THR A 190 2.57 -1.06 -3.05
N SER A 191 1.49 -1.64 -2.55
CA SER A 191 0.13 -1.16 -2.74
C SER A 191 -0.09 0.24 -2.17
N GLU A 192 -1.15 0.91 -2.63
CA GLU A 192 -1.68 2.11 -1.98
C GLU A 192 -2.20 1.73 -0.58
N LEU A 193 -2.01 2.61 0.41
CA LEU A 193 -2.62 2.46 1.72
C LEU A 193 -4.00 3.12 1.72
N ARG A 194 -4.97 2.50 2.40
CA ARG A 194 -6.33 3.02 2.49
C ARG A 194 -6.98 2.65 3.80
N ILE A 195 -7.53 3.64 4.51
CA ILE A 195 -8.49 3.41 5.58
C ILE A 195 -9.88 3.29 4.96
N CYS A 196 -10.61 2.24 5.34
CA CYS A 196 -11.97 1.96 4.86
C CYS A 196 -13.03 2.42 5.86
N ARG A 197 -12.76 2.29 7.17
CA ARG A 197 -13.63 2.75 8.27
C ARG A 197 -12.86 2.79 9.59
N ILE A 198 -13.24 3.70 10.48
CA ILE A 198 -12.87 3.70 11.90
C ILE A 198 -14.14 3.58 12.76
N ASN A 199 -14.05 3.01 13.96
CA ASN A 199 -15.22 2.81 14.84
C ASN A 199 -15.67 4.06 15.61
N LYS A 200 -14.76 5.01 15.87
CA LYS A 200 -15.04 6.30 16.50
C LYS A 200 -14.24 7.40 15.79
N GLU A 201 -14.85 8.57 15.67
CA GLU A 201 -14.27 9.78 15.04
C GLU A 201 -13.90 10.86 16.06
N SER A 202 -13.99 10.55 17.36
CA SER A 202 -13.59 11.42 18.46
C SER A 202 -13.15 10.62 19.69
N GLY A 203 -12.39 11.26 20.58
CA GLY A 203 -11.90 10.70 21.84
C GLY A 203 -11.25 11.77 22.72
N PRO A 204 -10.88 11.47 23.99
CA PRO A 204 -10.34 12.47 24.90
C PRO A 204 -8.92 12.91 24.51
N CYS A 205 -8.59 14.19 24.73
CA CYS A 205 -7.24 14.75 24.52
C CYS A 205 -6.12 13.95 25.22
N THR A 206 -6.43 13.27 26.33
CA THR A 206 -5.49 12.42 27.07
C THR A 206 -5.02 11.17 26.31
N GLY A 207 -5.66 10.82 25.20
CA GLY A 207 -5.38 9.58 24.47
C GLY A 207 -5.72 8.32 25.27
N GLY A 208 -5.13 7.20 24.88
CA GLY A 208 -5.29 5.89 25.51
C GLY A 208 -6.61 5.17 25.17
N GLU A 209 -7.49 5.78 24.38
CA GLU A 209 -8.75 5.17 23.96
C GLU A 209 -8.52 4.16 22.83
N GLU A 210 -9.09 2.97 22.98
CA GLU A 210 -9.01 1.89 21.99
C GLU A 210 -9.94 2.15 20.80
N LEU A 211 -9.36 2.11 19.60
CA LEU A 211 -10.00 2.26 18.31
C LEU A 211 -9.77 1.03 17.42
N TYR A 212 -10.74 0.79 16.55
CA TYR A 212 -10.78 -0.31 15.60
C TYR A 212 -10.85 0.29 14.19
N LEU A 213 -9.82 0.04 13.40
CA LEU A 213 -9.66 0.58 12.05
C LEU A 213 -9.67 -0.56 11.04
N LEU A 214 -10.51 -0.44 10.01
CA LEU A 214 -10.56 -1.36 8.86
C LEU A 214 -9.81 -0.73 7.69
N CYS A 215 -8.97 -1.49 7.01
CA CYS A 215 -8.11 -1.02 5.93
C CYS A 215 -7.99 -2.01 4.77
N ASP A 216 -7.46 -1.53 3.64
CA ASP A 216 -6.89 -2.44 2.63
C ASP A 216 -5.65 -3.15 3.20
N LYS A 217 -5.14 -4.18 2.50
CA LYS A 217 -4.10 -5.07 3.05
C LYS A 217 -2.79 -4.35 3.39
N VAL A 218 -2.34 -4.48 4.65
CA VAL A 218 -1.07 -3.96 5.17
C VAL A 218 -0.12 -5.07 5.64
N GLN A 219 1.16 -4.74 5.84
CA GLN A 219 2.11 -5.61 6.56
C GLN A 219 2.14 -5.21 8.03
N LYS A 220 2.11 -6.18 8.95
CA LYS A 220 2.02 -5.88 10.39
C LYS A 220 3.33 -5.37 10.99
N GLU A 221 4.46 -5.69 10.35
CA GLU A 221 5.81 -5.26 10.70
C GLU A 221 6.18 -3.88 10.12
N ASP A 222 5.41 -3.38 9.15
CA ASP A 222 5.73 -2.23 8.30
C ASP A 222 4.50 -1.30 8.14
N ILE A 223 3.88 -0.95 9.26
CA ILE A 223 2.72 -0.06 9.30
C ILE A 223 2.67 0.73 10.60
N SER A 224 2.18 1.97 10.52
CA SER A 224 1.84 2.80 11.67
C SER A 224 0.53 3.55 11.40
N VAL A 225 -0.19 3.90 12.47
CA VAL A 225 -1.32 4.82 12.42
C VAL A 225 -0.85 6.15 13.00
N VAL A 226 -0.99 7.22 12.24
CA VAL A 226 -0.43 8.54 12.55
C VAL A 226 -1.56 9.55 12.68
N PHE A 227 -1.56 10.30 13.78
CA PHE A 227 -2.41 11.43 14.06
C PHE A 227 -1.58 12.70 13.83
N SER A 228 -2.07 13.67 13.06
CA SER A 228 -1.32 14.91 12.82
C SER A 228 -2.18 16.17 12.72
N ARG A 229 -1.60 17.30 13.14
CA ARG A 229 -2.19 18.63 13.00
C ARG A 229 -1.08 19.67 12.91
N ALA A 230 -0.98 20.36 11.78
CA ALA A 230 0.04 21.38 11.51
C ALA A 230 1.47 20.90 11.84
N SER A 231 2.02 21.28 13.00
CA SER A 231 3.36 20.92 13.48
C SER A 231 3.42 19.70 14.40
N TRP A 232 2.29 19.18 14.86
CA TRP A 232 2.23 18.02 15.75
C TRP A 232 1.98 16.71 15.01
N GLU A 233 2.69 15.67 15.42
CA GLU A 233 2.51 14.28 15.01
C GLU A 233 2.49 13.38 16.26
N GLY A 234 1.47 12.54 16.39
CA GLY A 234 1.36 11.48 17.39
C GLY A 234 1.18 10.12 16.71
N ARG A 235 1.95 9.11 17.11
CA ARG A 235 1.82 7.74 16.60
C ARG A 235 0.99 6.92 17.58
N ALA A 236 0.00 6.19 17.07
CA ALA A 236 -0.84 5.32 17.87
C ALA A 236 -0.05 4.16 18.48
N ASP A 237 -0.44 3.73 19.68
CA ASP A 237 0.16 2.59 20.39
C ASP A 237 -0.57 1.29 20.00
N PHE A 238 0.16 0.37 19.37
CA PHE A 238 -0.27 -1.00 19.05
C PHE A 238 0.94 -1.89 18.73
N SER A 239 0.74 -3.21 18.83
CA SER A 239 1.74 -4.22 18.49
C SER A 239 1.40 -4.95 17.19
N GLN A 240 2.35 -5.75 16.69
CA GLN A 240 2.12 -6.63 15.53
C GLN A 240 0.98 -7.64 15.75
N ALA A 241 0.62 -7.96 17.01
CA ALA A 241 -0.48 -8.88 17.33
C ALA A 241 -1.86 -8.23 17.10
N ASP A 242 -1.94 -6.91 17.17
CA ASP A 242 -3.18 -6.14 17.07
C ASP A 242 -3.57 -5.85 15.60
N VAL A 243 -2.68 -6.18 14.66
CA VAL A 243 -2.94 -6.14 13.21
C VAL A 243 -3.67 -7.43 12.78
N HIS A 244 -4.99 -7.42 12.91
CA HIS A 244 -5.83 -8.56 12.60
C HIS A 244 -5.87 -8.88 11.10
N ARG A 245 -5.26 -10.01 10.73
CA ARG A 245 -5.30 -10.61 9.38
C ARG A 245 -4.93 -9.64 8.25
N GLN A 246 -4.04 -8.69 8.50
CA GLN A 246 -3.59 -7.65 7.56
C GLN A 246 -4.68 -6.66 7.09
N ILE A 247 -5.91 -6.71 7.61
CA ILE A 247 -7.06 -5.93 7.10
C ILE A 247 -7.75 -5.07 8.17
N ALA A 248 -7.33 -5.20 9.42
CA ALA A 248 -7.77 -4.36 10.51
C ALA A 248 -6.62 -4.14 11.50
N ILE A 249 -6.68 -3.02 12.22
CA ILE A 249 -5.74 -2.66 13.28
C ILE A 249 -6.56 -2.24 14.50
N VAL A 250 -6.27 -2.84 15.65
CA VAL A 250 -6.71 -2.31 16.96
C VAL A 250 -5.55 -1.50 17.53
N PHE A 251 -5.82 -0.29 18.02
CA PHE A 251 -4.78 0.59 18.55
C PHE A 251 -5.33 1.54 19.60
N LYS A 252 -4.44 2.13 20.41
CA LYS A 252 -4.79 3.22 21.33
C LYS A 252 -4.40 4.57 20.76
N THR A 253 -5.29 5.54 20.90
CA THR A 253 -5.02 6.93 20.50
C THR A 253 -3.80 7.50 21.23
N PRO A 254 -2.91 8.24 20.55
CA PRO A 254 -1.87 8.99 21.25
C PRO A 254 -2.51 10.13 22.07
N PRO A 255 -1.87 10.59 23.15
CA PRO A 255 -2.23 11.86 23.79
C PRO A 255 -2.01 13.02 22.80
N TYR A 256 -2.91 14.01 22.79
CA TYR A 256 -2.76 15.23 21.98
C TYR A 256 -1.66 16.14 22.54
N GLU A 257 -1.21 17.12 21.75
CA GLU A 257 -0.12 18.04 22.11
C GLU A 257 -0.44 18.88 23.36
N ASP A 258 -1.72 19.24 23.51
CA ASP A 258 -2.27 19.95 24.67
C ASP A 258 -3.35 19.08 25.32
N LEU A 259 -3.19 18.83 26.62
CA LEU A 259 -4.11 18.00 27.40
C LEU A 259 -5.23 18.80 28.07
N GLU A 260 -5.15 20.13 28.06
CA GLU A 260 -6.09 21.03 28.73
C GLU A 260 -6.87 21.90 27.72
N ILE A 261 -7.09 21.38 26.51
CA ILE A 261 -7.93 22.02 25.48
C ILE A 261 -9.34 22.32 26.00
N VAL A 262 -9.81 23.54 25.77
CA VAL A 262 -11.14 24.01 26.21
C VAL A 262 -12.23 23.70 25.17
N GLU A 263 -11.85 23.64 23.89
CA GLU A 263 -12.74 23.33 22.76
C GLU A 263 -12.26 22.08 22.01
N PRO A 264 -13.16 21.35 21.31
CA PRO A 264 -12.78 20.20 20.49
C PRO A 264 -11.80 20.56 19.37
N VAL A 265 -10.81 19.69 19.14
CA VAL A 265 -9.75 19.86 18.15
C VAL A 265 -9.77 18.74 17.13
N THR A 266 -10.04 19.07 15.87
CA THR A 266 -9.92 18.10 14.76
C THR A 266 -8.47 18.00 14.25
N VAL A 267 -8.03 16.75 14.09
CA VAL A 267 -6.73 16.32 13.55
C VAL A 267 -6.95 15.35 12.38
N ASN A 268 -5.91 15.08 11.61
CA ASN A 268 -5.92 14.07 10.55
C ASN A 268 -5.38 12.73 11.06
N VAL A 269 -6.00 11.63 10.65
CA VAL A 269 -5.56 10.24 10.93
C VAL A 269 -5.32 9.51 9.62
N PHE A 270 -4.13 8.95 9.44
CA PHE A 270 -3.76 8.18 8.26
C PHE A 270 -2.90 6.97 8.60
N LEU A 271 -2.84 6.02 7.69
CA LEU A 271 -1.86 4.92 7.72
C LEU A 271 -0.56 5.41 7.09
N GLN A 272 0.59 5.07 7.69
CA GLN A 272 1.91 5.30 7.10
C GLN A 272 2.73 4.00 7.11
N ARG A 273 3.24 3.60 5.93
CA ARG A 273 4.20 2.50 5.79
C ARG A 273 5.57 2.99 6.27
N LEU A 274 6.30 2.17 7.02
CA LEU A 274 7.56 2.56 7.67
C LEU A 274 8.75 2.50 6.71
N THR A 275 8.72 1.61 5.72
CA THR A 275 9.81 1.40 4.74
C THR A 275 9.93 2.50 3.68
N ASP A 276 8.82 2.99 3.14
CA ASP A 276 8.80 4.01 2.06
C ASP A 276 8.13 5.34 2.46
N GLY A 277 7.64 5.45 3.70
CA GLY A 277 7.00 6.66 4.23
C GLY A 277 5.64 6.99 3.61
N VAL A 278 5.12 6.16 2.70
CA VAL A 278 3.87 6.42 1.97
C VAL A 278 2.70 6.42 2.94
N CYS A 279 1.83 7.42 2.79
CA CYS A 279 0.65 7.63 3.60
C CYS A 279 -0.64 7.24 2.83
N SER A 280 -1.70 6.91 3.55
CA SER A 280 -3.06 6.86 3.00
C SER A 280 -3.66 8.27 2.88
N GLU A 281 -4.79 8.38 2.17
CA GLU A 281 -5.71 9.51 2.38
C GLU A 281 -6.06 9.65 3.88
N PRO A 282 -6.10 10.89 4.42
CA PRO A 282 -6.41 11.13 5.83
C PRO A 282 -7.92 11.10 6.10
N LEU A 283 -8.29 10.69 7.30
CA LEU A 283 -9.63 10.85 7.88
C LEU A 283 -9.59 11.84 9.04
N PRO A 284 -10.63 12.66 9.25
CA PRO A 284 -10.71 13.54 10.42
C PRO A 284 -10.95 12.72 11.69
N PHE A 285 -10.32 13.14 12.79
CA PHE A 285 -10.60 12.68 14.15
C PHE A 285 -10.60 13.87 15.11
N THR A 286 -11.50 13.90 16.09
CA THR A 286 -11.67 15.06 16.98
C THR A 286 -11.30 14.73 18.43
N TYR A 287 -10.21 15.32 18.91
CA TYR A 287 -9.90 15.31 20.34
C TYR A 287 -10.87 16.19 21.10
N LEU A 288 -11.38 15.68 22.22
CA LEU A 288 -12.34 16.34 23.09
C LEU A 288 -11.66 16.87 24.37
N PRO A 289 -12.13 18.00 24.93
CA PRO A 289 -11.73 18.48 26.24
C PRO A 289 -11.80 17.41 27.34
N ARG A 290 -10.91 17.55 28.32
CA ARG A 290 -10.82 16.65 29.47
C ARG A 290 -12.08 16.75 30.34
N ASP A 291 -12.81 15.64 30.54
CA ASP A 291 -13.91 15.63 31.51
C ASP A 291 -13.37 15.51 32.94
N HIS A 292 -13.11 16.66 33.56
CA HIS A 292 -12.71 16.78 34.97
C HIS A 292 -13.76 16.23 35.95
N ASP A 293 -15.01 16.01 35.51
CA ASP A 293 -16.09 15.40 36.29
C ASP A 293 -16.57 14.09 35.66
N SER A 294 -15.60 13.19 35.42
CA SER A 294 -15.81 11.89 34.77
C SER A 294 -16.73 10.95 35.57
N TYR A 295 -16.84 11.17 36.89
CA TYR A 295 -17.77 10.46 37.77
C TYR A 295 -19.12 11.17 37.96
N GLY A 296 -19.32 12.34 37.33
CA GLY A 296 -20.54 13.15 37.47
C GLY A 296 -20.82 13.65 38.88
N VAL A 297 -19.81 13.69 39.76
CA VAL A 297 -19.94 14.06 41.18
C VAL A 297 -20.26 15.55 41.31
N ASP A 298 -19.60 16.41 40.54
CA ASP A 298 -19.88 17.85 40.57
C ASP A 298 -21.15 18.21 39.80
N LYS A 299 -21.43 17.55 38.67
CA LYS A 299 -22.72 17.61 37.97
C LYS A 299 -23.86 17.21 38.91
N LYS A 300 -23.71 16.12 39.68
CA LYS A 300 -24.69 15.64 40.68
C LYS A 300 -24.81 16.57 41.88
N ARG A 301 -23.70 17.09 42.42
CA ARG A 301 -23.66 18.06 43.53
C ARG A 301 -24.36 19.37 43.15
N LYS A 302 -24.13 19.87 41.92
CA LYS A 302 -24.78 21.07 41.36
C LYS A 302 -26.26 20.86 41.00
N ARG A 303 -26.68 19.64 40.65
CA ARG A 303 -28.09 19.32 40.35
C ARG A 303 -29.01 19.35 41.58
N GLY A 304 -28.44 19.28 42.79
CA GLY A 304 -29.18 19.15 44.04
C GLY A 304 -29.84 17.78 44.20
N MET A 305 -30.41 17.53 45.38
CA MET A 305 -31.45 16.51 45.50
C MET A 305 -32.69 17.04 44.79
N PRO A 306 -33.40 16.27 43.94
CA PRO A 306 -34.74 16.66 43.52
C PRO A 306 -35.62 16.85 44.77
N ASP A 307 -36.53 17.82 44.74
CA ASP A 307 -37.26 18.23 45.94
C ASP A 307 -38.36 17.23 46.35
N VAL A 308 -37.95 16.10 46.93
CA VAL A 308 -38.86 15.05 47.45
C VAL A 308 -39.66 15.52 48.67
N LEU A 309 -39.37 16.72 49.22
CA LEU A 309 -40.26 17.37 50.19
C LEU A 309 -41.54 17.94 49.54
N GLY A 310 -41.53 18.18 48.22
CA GLY A 310 -42.72 18.59 47.47
C GLY A 310 -43.78 17.49 47.36
N GLU A 311 -43.38 16.24 47.11
CA GLU A 311 -44.31 15.11 46.92
C GLU A 311 -44.86 14.55 48.23
N LEU A 312 -44.08 14.61 49.33
CA LEU A 312 -44.51 14.20 50.67
C LEU A 312 -45.45 15.20 51.37
N ASN A 313 -45.71 16.36 50.75
CA ASN A 313 -46.70 17.33 51.24
C ASN A 313 -48.05 17.21 50.52
N SER A 314 -48.24 16.17 49.70
CA SER A 314 -49.56 15.75 49.25
C SER A 314 -50.30 15.09 50.41
N SER A 315 -51.54 15.54 50.67
CA SER A 315 -52.36 14.99 51.76
C SER A 315 -52.68 13.52 51.52
N ASP A 316 -52.39 12.66 52.50
CA ASP A 316 -52.78 11.25 52.50
C ASP A 316 -54.29 11.10 52.22
N PRO A 317 -54.69 10.47 51.10
CA PRO A 317 -56.10 10.30 50.75
C PRO A 317 -56.85 9.31 51.67
N HIS A 318 -56.17 8.66 52.62
CA HIS A 318 -56.76 7.72 53.59
C HIS A 318 -56.77 8.23 55.04
N GLY A 319 -56.38 9.48 55.30
CA GLY A 319 -56.72 10.20 56.53
C GLY A 319 -56.17 9.62 57.83
N ILE A 320 -54.99 8.98 57.82
CA ILE A 320 -54.42 8.39 59.03
C ILE A 320 -53.66 9.46 59.84
N GLU A 321 -54.30 10.01 60.87
CA GLU A 321 -53.66 10.96 61.79
C GLU A 321 -52.45 10.34 62.51
N SER A 322 -51.25 10.74 62.09
CA SER A 322 -50.01 10.36 62.78
C SER A 322 -49.91 11.07 64.14
N LYS A 323 -50.00 10.30 65.23
CA LYS A 323 -49.96 10.84 66.61
C LYS A 323 -48.69 11.67 66.85
N ARG A 324 -48.87 12.97 67.08
CA ARG A 324 -47.80 13.91 67.46
C ARG A 324 -46.91 13.34 68.58
N ARG A 325 -45.68 12.98 68.22
CA ARG A 325 -44.64 12.57 69.16
C ARG A 325 -44.32 13.76 70.08
N ARG A 326 -44.60 13.63 71.38
CA ARG A 326 -44.42 14.72 72.37
C ARG A 326 -42.99 15.26 72.35
N LYS A 327 -42.84 16.60 72.37
CA LYS A 327 -41.56 17.27 72.68
C LYS A 327 -41.10 16.83 74.07
N LYS A 328 -39.81 16.51 74.22
CA LYS A 328 -39.15 16.50 75.53
C LYS A 328 -38.88 17.96 75.95
N PRO A 329 -39.11 18.36 77.21
CA PRO A 329 -38.72 19.68 77.68
C PRO A 329 -37.20 19.78 77.83
N ALA A 330 -36.64 20.96 77.53
CA ALA A 330 -35.29 21.32 77.93
C ALA A 330 -35.34 22.02 79.30
N PHE A 331 -34.39 21.72 80.19
CA PHE A 331 -34.22 22.47 81.44
C PHE A 331 -32.75 22.48 81.89
N LEU A 332 -32.25 23.70 82.04
CA LEU A 332 -31.02 24.18 82.71
C LEU A 332 -29.63 23.67 82.30
N ASP A 333 -28.92 24.59 81.64
CA ASP A 333 -27.53 24.97 81.93
C ASP A 333 -27.27 25.17 83.44
N HIS A 334 -26.05 24.89 83.93
CA HIS A 334 -25.36 25.69 84.95
C HIS A 334 -23.92 25.20 85.29
N PHE A 335 -22.98 26.16 85.32
CA PHE A 335 -21.63 26.15 85.95
C PHE A 335 -20.45 25.38 85.29
N LEU A 336 -19.87 26.04 84.27
CA LEU A 336 -18.48 26.53 84.09
C LEU A 336 -17.25 25.91 84.86
N PRO A 337 -16.03 26.03 84.29
CA PRO A 337 -14.82 25.28 84.68
C PRO A 337 -13.91 26.02 85.67
N ASN A 338 -12.82 25.37 86.16
CA ASN A 338 -11.42 25.87 86.03
C ASN A 338 -10.36 24.86 86.60
N HIS A 339 -9.07 25.15 86.31
CA HIS A 339 -7.83 24.77 87.00
C HIS A 339 -7.16 23.40 86.71
N GLY A 340 -6.11 23.48 85.89
CA GLY A 340 -4.91 22.62 85.94
C GLY A 340 -3.67 23.47 85.68
N SER A 341 -2.86 23.73 86.71
CA SER A 341 -1.63 24.55 86.65
C SER A 341 -0.43 23.77 86.09
N GLY A 342 0.48 24.45 85.37
CA GLY A 342 1.66 23.86 84.67
C GLY A 342 2.86 23.50 85.58
N PRO A 343 4.15 23.66 85.16
CA PRO A 343 4.64 24.54 84.07
C PRO A 343 5.93 24.08 83.26
N PHE A 344 6.40 24.97 82.36
CA PHE A 344 7.77 25.16 81.78
C PHE A 344 8.53 24.06 80.95
N LEU A 345 8.49 24.18 79.61
CA LEU A 345 9.56 24.63 78.65
C LEU A 345 11.07 24.65 79.06
N PRO A 346 12.10 24.61 78.14
CA PRO A 346 12.13 24.50 76.65
C PRO A 346 13.28 23.54 76.10
N PRO A 347 14.16 23.79 75.06
CA PRO A 347 14.56 22.71 74.12
C PRO A 347 16.08 22.47 73.84
N SER A 348 16.37 21.42 73.06
CA SER A 348 17.57 21.20 72.19
C SER A 348 18.96 20.85 72.78
N ALA A 349 19.58 19.87 72.09
CA ALA A 349 21.02 19.65 71.80
C ALA A 349 21.88 18.68 72.66
N LEU A 350 22.87 18.10 71.95
CA LEU A 350 24.02 17.25 72.36
C LEU A 350 23.72 15.74 72.48
N LEU A 351 24.16 14.90 71.52
CA LEU A 351 25.48 14.23 71.37
C LEU A 351 25.68 13.11 72.42
N GLN A 352 26.24 11.91 72.20
CA GLN A 352 26.80 11.11 71.10
C GLN A 352 27.26 9.76 71.78
N ASP A 353 27.69 8.75 71.00
CA ASP A 353 28.40 7.48 71.36
C ASP A 353 27.57 6.18 71.15
N THR A 354 27.81 5.38 70.07
CA THR A 354 28.84 4.30 69.87
C THR A 354 28.61 3.07 70.76
N ASP A 355 28.63 1.80 70.33
CA ASP A 355 28.90 1.11 69.06
C ASP A 355 28.22 -0.28 69.07
N PHE A 356 27.90 -0.91 67.92
CA PHE A 356 28.39 -2.26 67.57
C PHE A 356 28.04 -2.69 66.12
N PHE A 357 28.88 -3.53 65.53
CA PHE A 357 28.90 -3.89 64.10
C PHE A 357 28.03 -5.11 63.70
N PRO A 358 27.67 -5.25 62.40
CA PRO A 358 27.16 -6.49 61.81
C PRO A 358 28.30 -7.48 61.49
N GLY A 359 27.99 -8.78 61.34
CA GLY A 359 28.95 -9.80 60.92
C GLY A 359 28.31 -11.01 60.23
N PRO A 360 28.81 -11.44 59.03
CA PRO A 360 28.47 -12.71 58.41
C PRO A 360 29.40 -13.85 58.87
N VAL A 361 29.02 -15.11 58.66
CA VAL A 361 29.81 -16.30 59.06
C VAL A 361 30.21 -17.13 57.84
N SER A 362 31.50 -17.47 57.76
CA SER A 362 32.12 -18.35 56.76
C SER A 362 32.50 -19.72 57.37
N LEU A 363 32.68 -20.76 56.54
CA LEU A 363 33.50 -21.96 56.81
C LEU A 363 33.83 -22.69 55.46
N PRO A 364 34.86 -23.58 55.37
CA PRO A 364 35.97 -23.30 54.44
C PRO A 364 36.50 -24.45 53.53
N GLY A 365 37.34 -24.07 52.55
CA GLY A 365 38.67 -24.71 52.34
C GLY A 365 38.88 -25.68 51.16
N LEU A 366 39.68 -25.27 50.16
CA LEU A 366 41.05 -25.78 49.86
C LEU A 366 41.63 -25.16 48.55
N GLU A 367 42.95 -25.18 48.38
CA GLU A 367 43.75 -24.33 47.47
C GLU A 367 44.38 -25.05 46.22
N PRO A 368 44.99 -24.31 45.25
CA PRO A 368 45.37 -24.79 43.90
C PRO A 368 46.88 -25.18 43.75
N PRO A 369 47.38 -25.49 42.53
CA PRO A 369 47.84 -24.49 41.52
C PRO A 369 47.31 -24.81 40.08
N GLY A 370 47.60 -24.09 38.97
CA GLY A 370 48.44 -22.89 38.71
C GLY A 370 48.39 -22.47 37.20
N GLY A 371 49.36 -21.67 36.72
CA GLY A 371 49.59 -21.33 35.29
C GLY A 371 51.07 -21.00 35.03
N PRO A 372 51.50 -20.36 33.91
CA PRO A 372 50.81 -19.98 32.65
C PRO A 372 51.52 -20.54 31.37
N ASP A 373 51.06 -20.22 30.13
CA ASP A 373 51.86 -19.55 29.05
C ASP A 373 51.15 -19.39 27.66
N LEU A 374 51.85 -18.74 26.71
CA LEU A 374 51.45 -18.25 25.37
C LEU A 374 51.61 -19.26 24.18
N LEU A 375 51.44 -18.73 22.94
CA LEU A 375 51.63 -19.30 21.57
C LEU A 375 50.35 -19.94 20.96
N ASP A 376 49.82 -19.58 19.78
CA ASP A 376 50.33 -19.32 18.40
C ASP A 376 50.21 -20.56 17.47
N GLU A 377 50.12 -20.33 16.14
CA GLU A 377 49.89 -21.29 15.03
C GLU A 377 48.47 -21.90 14.95
N SER A 378 47.69 -21.73 13.86
CA SER A 378 47.87 -22.14 12.45
C SER A 378 47.40 -23.59 12.16
N PHE A 379 47.14 -23.84 10.87
CA PHE A 379 46.81 -25.11 10.17
C PHE A 379 45.33 -25.37 9.81
N ALA A 380 45.09 -25.27 8.50
CA ALA A 380 43.99 -25.92 7.80
C ALA A 380 44.26 -27.42 7.62
N TYR A 381 43.22 -28.21 7.30
CA TYR A 381 43.34 -29.30 6.31
C TYR A 381 41.97 -29.69 5.74
N ASP A 382 41.95 -30.02 4.44
CA ASP A 382 40.94 -30.84 3.77
C ASP A 382 40.85 -32.23 4.41
N ASP A 383 39.68 -32.90 4.36
CA ASP A 383 39.35 -33.82 3.25
C ASP A 383 37.95 -34.44 3.42
N ALA A 384 37.45 -35.05 2.36
CA ALA A 384 36.12 -35.60 2.20
C ALA A 384 35.85 -36.88 3.02
N THR A 385 34.57 -37.17 3.24
CA THR A 385 34.03 -38.53 3.05
C THR A 385 32.51 -38.48 2.90
N ALA A 386 31.99 -39.11 1.85
CA ALA A 386 30.56 -39.39 1.68
C ALA A 386 30.24 -40.82 2.16
N PRO A 387 28.97 -41.14 2.46
CA PRO A 387 28.48 -42.51 2.38
C PRO A 387 27.50 -42.68 1.20
N THR A 388 27.86 -43.57 0.28
CA THR A 388 26.96 -44.10 -0.77
C THR A 388 26.15 -45.29 -0.25
N LEU A 389 24.90 -45.43 -0.70
CA LEU A 389 24.20 -46.71 -0.74
C LEU A 389 23.77 -47.03 -2.18
N PHE A 390 24.30 -48.12 -2.73
CA PHE A 390 23.79 -48.86 -3.89
C PHE A 390 22.53 -49.67 -3.46
N THR A 391 21.60 -50.14 -4.31
CA THR A 391 21.69 -50.91 -5.59
C THR A 391 20.46 -50.63 -6.50
N MET A 392 20.55 -50.50 -7.84
CA MET A 392 20.60 -51.53 -8.92
C MET A 392 19.37 -52.48 -8.93
N LEU A 393 18.69 -52.87 -10.03
CA LEU A 393 18.87 -52.84 -11.51
C LEU A 393 17.43 -52.82 -12.15
N ASP A 394 17.10 -52.43 -13.41
CA ASP A 394 17.39 -53.01 -14.75
C ASP A 394 16.86 -52.01 -15.83
N MET A 395 17.62 -51.52 -16.83
CA MET A 395 18.01 -52.12 -18.13
C MET A 395 16.93 -52.20 -19.23
N LEU A 396 17.06 -51.37 -20.28
CA LEU A 396 17.00 -51.65 -21.75
C LEU A 396 17.12 -50.32 -22.56
N PRO A 397 17.47 -50.32 -23.87
CA PRO A 397 18.25 -49.24 -24.52
C PRO A 397 17.51 -48.47 -25.66
N PRO A 398 18.11 -47.41 -26.25
CA PRO A 398 17.43 -46.52 -27.20
C PRO A 398 17.54 -46.94 -28.69
N ALA A 399 16.63 -46.42 -29.51
CA ALA A 399 16.57 -46.59 -30.97
C ALA A 399 15.94 -45.32 -31.63
N PRO A 400 16.07 -45.06 -32.95
CA PRO A 400 16.77 -43.87 -33.42
C PRO A 400 15.92 -42.98 -34.40
N PRO A 401 16.46 -41.93 -35.07
CA PRO A 401 15.63 -40.95 -35.79
C PRO A 401 15.25 -41.39 -37.20
N LEU A 402 14.23 -40.74 -37.78
CA LEU A 402 13.83 -40.91 -39.18
C LEU A 402 13.87 -39.57 -39.94
N ALA A 403 14.43 -39.59 -41.15
CA ALA A 403 14.44 -38.47 -42.08
C ALA A 403 14.29 -38.96 -43.53
N SER A 404 13.42 -38.28 -44.29
CA SER A 404 13.29 -38.33 -45.77
C SER A 404 12.84 -39.70 -46.37
N ALA A 405 12.36 -39.82 -47.62
CA ALA A 405 12.39 -38.92 -48.79
C ALA A 405 11.23 -39.22 -49.79
N VAL A 406 11.26 -38.58 -50.99
CA VAL A 406 10.60 -38.99 -52.28
C VAL A 406 9.06 -38.78 -52.37
N THR A 407 8.40 -38.22 -53.39
CA THR A 407 8.64 -37.39 -54.63
C THR A 407 7.28 -36.76 -55.04
N GLY A 408 7.10 -35.81 -55.98
CA GLY A 408 8.01 -35.06 -56.87
C GLY A 408 7.32 -34.67 -58.20
N ASN A 409 7.68 -33.51 -58.80
CA ASN A 409 7.18 -32.90 -60.06
C ASN A 409 5.69 -32.44 -60.08
N GLY A 410 5.31 -31.32 -60.71
CA GLY A 410 6.11 -30.29 -61.39
C GLY A 410 5.26 -29.14 -62.00
N ALA A 411 5.95 -28.08 -62.47
CA ALA A 411 5.55 -27.05 -63.44
C ALA A 411 4.11 -26.45 -63.48
N ALA A 412 3.98 -25.12 -63.27
CA ALA A 412 3.71 -24.14 -64.34
C ALA A 412 3.33 -22.73 -63.81
N VAL A 413 3.68 -21.71 -64.60
CA VAL A 413 3.44 -20.25 -64.48
C VAL A 413 3.24 -19.75 -65.93
N PRO A 414 2.62 -18.59 -66.28
CA PRO A 414 1.70 -17.65 -65.58
C PRO A 414 0.34 -17.47 -66.31
N THR A 415 -0.53 -16.55 -65.86
CA THR A 415 -1.24 -15.59 -66.74
C THR A 415 -1.74 -14.35 -65.97
N VAL A 416 -2.05 -13.28 -66.73
CA VAL A 416 -2.31 -11.89 -66.29
C VAL A 416 -3.79 -11.52 -66.50
N GLY A 417 -4.37 -10.63 -65.69
CA GLY A 417 -5.71 -10.04 -65.95
C GLY A 417 -6.25 -9.07 -64.87
N GLU A 418 -6.07 -7.76 -65.10
CA GLU A 418 -6.76 -6.62 -64.45
C GLU A 418 -7.94 -6.14 -65.37
N PRO A 419 -8.71 -5.06 -65.07
CA PRO A 419 -9.43 -4.67 -63.86
C PRO A 419 -10.90 -4.25 -64.14
N SER A 420 -11.68 -3.87 -63.10
CA SER A 420 -12.83 -2.94 -63.26
C SER A 420 -13.28 -2.26 -61.96
N GLY A 421 -13.48 -0.93 -62.02
CA GLY A 421 -14.30 -0.12 -61.09
C GLY A 421 -15.59 0.35 -61.79
N PRO A 422 -16.30 1.42 -61.37
CA PRO A 422 -16.01 2.41 -60.30
C PRO A 422 -17.18 2.68 -59.30
N GLU A 423 -17.09 3.78 -58.53
CA GLU A 423 -18.03 4.34 -57.51
C GLU A 423 -19.28 5.06 -58.11
N PRO A 424 -20.08 5.98 -57.44
CA PRO A 424 -20.18 6.46 -56.04
C PRO A 424 -21.66 6.68 -55.51
N MET A 425 -21.86 7.66 -54.58
CA MET A 425 -23.09 8.41 -54.12
C MET A 425 -23.47 8.17 -52.62
N THR A 426 -23.18 9.07 -51.66
CA THR A 426 -23.96 10.27 -51.15
C THR A 426 -25.40 10.00 -50.69
N LEU A 427 -26.02 10.65 -49.70
CA LEU A 427 -25.74 11.50 -48.51
C LEU A 427 -27.14 12.03 -48.11
N ASP A 428 -27.57 11.89 -46.84
CA ASP A 428 -28.52 12.81 -46.15
C ASP A 428 -28.82 12.32 -44.71
N SER A 429 -29.69 12.94 -43.90
CA SER A 429 -29.72 14.32 -43.33
C SER A 429 -30.96 14.49 -42.42
N TYR A 430 -30.95 15.48 -41.51
CA TYR A 430 -32.11 15.99 -40.73
C TYR A 430 -32.79 14.99 -39.74
N GLN A 431 -33.31 15.37 -38.56
CA GLN A 431 -33.24 16.60 -37.75
C GLN A 431 -33.69 16.29 -36.31
N ALA A 432 -33.28 17.09 -35.32
CA ALA A 432 -33.75 16.99 -33.92
C ALA A 432 -34.96 17.90 -33.62
N PRO A 433 -35.79 17.59 -32.62
CA PRO A 433 -36.63 18.57 -31.94
C PRO A 433 -36.12 18.92 -30.52
N GLY A 434 -36.22 20.20 -30.19
CA GLY A 434 -36.01 20.75 -28.84
C GLY A 434 -37.33 21.08 -28.11
N PRO A 435 -37.32 22.01 -27.14
CA PRO A 435 -37.62 21.66 -25.75
C PRO A 435 -39.02 22.08 -25.26
N GLY A 436 -39.48 21.51 -24.14
CA GLY A 436 -40.76 21.89 -23.52
C GLY A 436 -41.02 21.35 -22.11
N ASP A 437 -40.77 22.23 -21.13
CA ASP A 437 -41.45 22.40 -19.82
C ASP A 437 -41.52 21.27 -18.77
N GLY A 438 -41.77 21.68 -17.51
CA GLY A 438 -41.53 20.88 -16.30
C GLY A 438 -42.71 20.07 -15.77
N GLY A 439 -42.39 19.15 -14.84
CA GLY A 439 -43.37 18.35 -14.10
C GLY A 439 -42.75 17.68 -12.88
N THR A 440 -43.25 18.01 -11.70
CA THR A 440 -42.86 17.39 -10.41
C THR A 440 -43.50 16.02 -10.22
N ALA A 441 -42.73 15.00 -9.83
CA ALA A 441 -43.27 13.77 -9.24
C ALA A 441 -42.25 13.07 -8.32
N SER A 442 -42.78 12.33 -7.34
CA SER A 442 -42.07 11.80 -6.17
C SER A 442 -41.78 10.30 -6.28
N LEU A 443 -40.79 9.83 -5.50
CA LEU A 443 -40.64 8.47 -4.93
C LEU A 443 -40.71 7.23 -5.84
N VAL A 444 -39.67 6.39 -5.78
CA VAL A 444 -39.68 5.06 -5.10
C VAL A 444 -38.30 4.41 -5.32
N GLY A 445 -37.71 3.86 -4.27
CA GLY A 445 -36.41 3.18 -4.35
C GLY A 445 -36.54 1.71 -4.78
N SER A 446 -35.49 1.17 -5.40
CA SER A 446 -35.38 -0.26 -5.73
C SER A 446 -33.96 -0.76 -5.52
N ASN A 447 -33.78 -1.62 -4.51
CA ASN A 447 -32.58 -2.44 -4.35
C ASN A 447 -32.42 -3.39 -5.55
N MET A 448 -31.20 -3.59 -6.03
CA MET A 448 -30.85 -4.76 -6.86
C MET A 448 -29.53 -5.40 -6.42
N PHE A 449 -29.65 -6.43 -5.59
CA PHE A 449 -28.69 -7.53 -5.50
C PHE A 449 -29.31 -8.75 -6.21
N PRO A 450 -28.62 -9.39 -7.16
CA PRO A 450 -29.01 -10.70 -7.65
C PRO A 450 -28.20 -11.80 -6.94
N ASN A 451 -28.85 -12.52 -6.02
CA ASN A 451 -28.43 -13.86 -5.61
C ASN A 451 -29.33 -14.87 -6.35
N GLN A 452 -28.73 -15.79 -7.10
CA GLN A 452 -29.40 -17.00 -7.58
C GLN A 452 -28.53 -18.22 -7.29
N TYR A 453 -28.84 -18.90 -6.18
CA TYR A 453 -28.49 -20.30 -5.99
C TYR A 453 -29.61 -21.13 -6.63
N ARG A 454 -29.26 -22.12 -7.46
CA ARG A 454 -30.23 -23.01 -8.12
C ARG A 454 -30.06 -24.41 -7.56
N GLU A 455 -30.99 -24.80 -6.70
CA GLU A 455 -31.02 -26.12 -6.08
C GLU A 455 -31.68 -27.15 -7.02
N VAL A 456 -31.13 -28.36 -7.09
CA VAL A 456 -31.62 -29.43 -7.97
C VAL A 456 -32.26 -30.52 -7.12
N GLY A 457 -33.59 -30.49 -7.02
CA GLY A 457 -34.36 -31.55 -6.38
C GLY A 457 -34.55 -32.74 -7.32
N PHE A 458 -34.08 -33.93 -6.91
CA PHE A 458 -34.49 -35.20 -7.50
C PHE A 458 -35.61 -35.83 -6.66
N GLY A 459 -36.69 -36.25 -7.34
CA GLY A 459 -37.86 -36.85 -6.70
C GLY A 459 -37.60 -38.26 -6.16
N GLY A 460 -38.29 -38.63 -5.09
CA GLY A 460 -38.13 -39.92 -4.43
C GLY A 460 -38.87 -41.08 -5.11
N GLY A 461 -38.43 -42.29 -4.78
CA GLY A 461 -39.13 -43.56 -5.03
C GLY A 461 -39.00 -44.46 -3.80
N LEU A 462 -40.11 -45.09 -3.39
CA LEU A 462 -40.13 -45.99 -2.22
C LEU A 462 -39.41 -47.32 -2.52
N LEU A 463 -38.84 -47.96 -1.49
CA LEU A 463 -39.22 -49.32 -1.02
C LEU A 463 -38.45 -49.74 0.26
N SER A 464 -38.94 -50.80 0.91
CA SER A 464 -38.76 -51.15 2.33
C SER A 464 -37.58 -52.13 2.64
N PRO A 465 -37.26 -52.49 3.91
CA PRO A 465 -35.89 -52.85 4.34
C PRO A 465 -35.58 -54.34 4.59
N GLY A 466 -34.27 -54.64 4.73
CA GLY A 466 -33.70 -55.86 5.36
C GLY A 466 -33.51 -57.07 4.43
N PRO A 467 -32.68 -58.09 4.80
CA PRO A 467 -32.10 -58.38 6.13
C PRO A 467 -30.55 -58.51 6.15
N GLU A 468 -30.01 -58.99 7.28
CA GLU A 468 -28.58 -59.15 7.62
C GLU A 468 -27.87 -60.41 7.06
N ALA A 469 -26.53 -60.37 7.16
CA ALA A 469 -25.58 -61.47 7.41
C ALA A 469 -25.35 -62.57 6.36
N THR A 470 -24.09 -62.64 5.88
CA THR A 470 -23.15 -63.67 6.35
C THR A 470 -21.74 -63.09 6.39
#